data_AF-A0A916S9D8-F1
#
_entry.id   AF-A0A916S9D8-F1
#
_cell.length_a   1.000
_cell.length_b   1.000
_cell.length_c   1.000
_cell.angle_alpha   90.00
_cell.angle_beta   90.00
_cell.angle_gamma   90.00
#
_symmetry.space_group_name_H-M   'P 1'
#
loop_
_entity.id
_entity.type
_entity.pdbx_description
1 polymer ?
#
loop_
_entity_poly.entity_id
_entity_poly.type
_entity_poly.pdbx_seq_one_letter_code
_entity_poly.pdbx_strand_id
1 'polypeptide(L)'
;MNFLYSEKGQIKIKDRKSRKRGGSAKKRGISNEQVCVLVARDRDKMTVLQVLGMGRLTKEQLDKAIGHKLSSENILCTDSWRAFKTYAAEKGMDIYQFKSDGKVRTKGLYHIQNVNNYHRRLKAWIQRFNGVATKYLNNPSIFSYILDW
;
A
#
# COMPACT_ATOMS: atom_id res chain seq x y z
N MET A 1 0.67 -0.66 1.74
CA MET A 1 0.59 -2.12 1.99
C MET A 1 1.61 -2.85 1.12
N ASN A 2 1.99 -4.09 1.45
CA ASN A 2 2.95 -4.87 0.65
C ASN A 2 2.45 -6.29 0.38
N PHE A 3 2.76 -6.82 -0.82
CA PHE A 3 2.51 -8.22 -1.21
C PHE A 3 3.81 -8.90 -1.62
N LEU A 4 3.93 -10.21 -1.47
CA LEU A 4 5.09 -10.93 -1.98
C LEU A 4 5.08 -10.92 -3.52
N TYR A 5 6.22 -10.64 -4.15
CA TYR A 5 6.34 -10.73 -5.60
C TYR A 5 6.03 -12.15 -6.07
N SER A 6 5.19 -12.23 -7.09
CA SER A 6 4.63 -13.49 -7.58
C SER A 6 4.47 -13.44 -9.09
N GLU A 7 4.99 -14.46 -9.77
CA GLU A 7 4.73 -14.73 -11.20
C GLU A 7 3.78 -15.91 -11.35
N LYS A 8 2.76 -15.97 -10.48
CA LYS A 8 1.76 -17.05 -10.52
C LYS A 8 1.17 -17.20 -11.93
N GLY A 9 1.11 -18.44 -12.42
CA GLY A 9 0.64 -18.74 -13.77
C GLY A 9 1.69 -18.58 -14.87
N GLN A 10 2.92 -18.17 -14.56
CA GLN A 10 4.03 -18.13 -15.52
C GLN A 10 4.71 -19.50 -15.61
N ILE A 11 4.82 -20.03 -16.82
CA ILE A 11 5.39 -21.37 -17.08
C ILE A 11 6.93 -21.33 -17.00
N LYS A 12 7.56 -20.30 -17.57
CA LYS A 12 9.02 -20.14 -17.59
C LYS A 12 9.44 -19.03 -16.63
N ILE A 13 9.98 -19.39 -15.47
CA ILE A 13 10.54 -18.45 -14.50
C ILE A 13 12.07 -18.42 -14.70
N LYS A 14 12.64 -17.24 -14.95
CA LYS A 14 14.07 -17.08 -15.26
C LYS A 14 14.91 -16.72 -14.03
N ASP A 15 14.40 -15.79 -13.21
CA ASP A 15 15.25 -15.09 -12.23
C ASP A 15 15.10 -15.62 -10.79
N ARG A 16 14.34 -16.70 -10.58
CA ARG A 16 14.19 -17.39 -9.29
C ARG A 16 13.68 -18.82 -9.43
N LYS A 17 13.87 -19.62 -8.38
CA LYS A 17 13.20 -20.93 -8.26
C LYS A 17 11.68 -20.76 -8.16
N SER A 18 10.95 -21.74 -8.71
CA SER A 18 9.52 -21.87 -8.51
C SER A 18 9.21 -21.98 -7.01
N ARG A 19 8.08 -21.41 -6.59
CA ARG A 19 7.60 -21.47 -5.20
C ARG A 19 6.32 -22.30 -5.19
N LYS A 20 6.14 -23.13 -4.15
CA LYS A 20 4.86 -23.79 -3.88
C LYS A 20 3.82 -22.75 -3.40
N ARG A 21 2.54 -23.12 -3.41
CA ARG A 21 1.42 -22.24 -3.02
C ARG A 21 1.62 -21.73 -1.59
N GLY A 22 1.33 -20.44 -1.35
CA GLY A 22 1.54 -19.80 -0.05
C GLY A 22 3.03 -19.64 0.26
N GLY A 23 3.51 -18.41 0.33
CA GLY A 23 4.92 -18.13 0.59
C GLY A 23 5.10 -16.88 1.45
N SER A 24 6.16 -16.87 2.23
CA SER A 24 6.64 -15.72 2.98
C SER A 24 7.90 -15.14 2.32
N ALA A 25 8.20 -13.88 2.63
CA ALA A 25 9.51 -13.31 2.28
C ALA A 25 10.59 -14.03 3.09
N LYS A 26 11.78 -14.23 2.49
CA LYS A 26 12.91 -14.83 3.21
C LYS A 26 13.51 -13.87 4.23
N LYS A 27 13.48 -12.57 3.92
CA LYS A 27 14.02 -11.51 4.78
C LYS A 27 12.93 -11.00 5.74
N ARG A 28 13.32 -10.76 6.99
CA ARG A 28 12.45 -10.09 7.97
C ARG A 28 12.21 -8.63 7.56
N GLY A 29 10.98 -8.16 7.73
CA GLY A 29 10.59 -6.79 7.37
C GLY A 29 10.36 -6.58 5.87
N ILE A 30 10.23 -5.32 5.46
CA ILE A 30 10.05 -4.95 4.05
C ILE A 30 11.40 -5.05 3.34
N SER A 31 11.42 -5.74 2.20
CA SER A 31 12.59 -6.04 1.39
C SER A 31 12.21 -6.03 -0.10
N ASN A 32 13.20 -6.22 -0.97
CA ASN A 32 12.99 -6.26 -2.42
C ASN A 32 12.28 -7.54 -2.90
N GLU A 33 11.81 -8.40 -1.99
CA GLU A 33 10.92 -9.52 -2.30
C GLU A 33 9.44 -9.10 -2.30
N GLN A 34 9.13 -7.94 -1.72
CA GLN A 34 7.77 -7.45 -1.63
C GLN A 34 7.51 -6.31 -2.63
N VAL A 35 6.33 -6.35 -3.23
CA VAL A 35 5.74 -5.32 -4.06
C VAL A 35 5.06 -4.30 -3.14
N CYS A 36 5.45 -3.04 -3.26
CA CYS A 36 4.84 -1.92 -2.57
C CYS A 36 3.56 -1.48 -3.31
N VAL A 37 2.45 -1.49 -2.59
CA VAL A 37 1.16 -0.99 -3.05
C VAL A 37 0.74 0.17 -2.16
N LEU A 38 0.71 1.37 -2.74
CA LEU A 38 0.15 2.55 -2.12
C LEU A 38 -1.37 2.46 -2.17
N VAL A 39 -2.00 2.72 -1.04
CA VAL A 39 -3.44 2.95 -0.96
C VAL A 39 -3.61 4.28 -0.25
N ALA A 40 -4.19 5.25 -0.94
CA ALA A 40 -4.61 6.52 -0.38
C ALA A 40 -6.14 6.58 -0.44
N ARG A 41 -6.77 7.06 0.62
CA ARG A 41 -8.22 7.17 0.72
C ARG A 41 -8.62 8.42 1.47
N ASP A 42 -9.55 9.17 0.93
CA ASP A 42 -10.10 10.37 1.58
C ASP A 42 -11.32 10.07 2.45
N ARG A 43 -11.99 11.13 2.93
CA ARG A 43 -13.19 11.02 3.77
C ARG A 43 -14.43 10.59 2.98
N ASP A 44 -14.49 10.97 1.72
CA ASP A 44 -15.56 10.60 0.78
C ASP A 44 -15.38 9.21 0.19
N LYS A 45 -14.40 8.46 0.71
CA LYS A 45 -14.06 7.08 0.36
C LYS A 45 -13.45 6.93 -1.03
N MET A 46 -13.11 8.02 -1.71
CA MET A 46 -12.38 7.97 -2.97
C MET A 46 -11.02 7.33 -2.71
N THR A 47 -10.74 6.26 -3.44
CA THR A 47 -9.57 5.42 -3.19
C THR A 47 -8.65 5.44 -4.40
N VAL A 48 -7.38 5.75 -4.15
CA VAL A 48 -6.30 5.55 -5.10
C VAL A 48 -5.51 4.33 -4.66
N LEU A 49 -5.40 3.35 -5.55
CA LEU A 49 -4.53 2.19 -5.39
C LEU A 49 -3.47 2.21 -6.49
N GLN A 50 -2.19 2.12 -6.12
CA GLN A 50 -1.11 2.13 -7.11
C GLN A 50 0.04 1.24 -6.67
N VAL A 51 0.56 0.43 -7.60
CA VAL A 51 1.81 -0.31 -7.40
C VAL A 51 2.99 0.62 -7.64
N LEU A 52 3.88 0.73 -6.67
CA LEU A 52 5.02 1.66 -6.71
C LEU A 52 6.34 0.99 -7.05
N GLY A 53 6.38 -0.34 -7.07
CA GLY A 53 7.56 -1.14 -7.36
C GLY A 53 7.91 -2.08 -6.22
N MET A 54 9.19 -2.43 -6.10
CA MET A 54 9.69 -3.39 -5.11
C MET A 54 10.28 -2.67 -3.90
N GLY A 55 10.12 -3.25 -2.71
CA GLY A 55 10.75 -2.76 -1.49
C GLY A 55 9.96 -1.69 -0.74
N ARG A 56 10.70 -0.78 -0.10
CA ARG A 56 10.13 0.27 0.76
C ARG A 56 9.67 1.45 -0.08
N LEU A 57 8.57 2.07 0.35
CA LEU A 57 8.10 3.34 -0.19
C LEU A 57 9.16 4.43 -0.03
N THR A 58 9.50 5.09 -1.13
CA THR A 58 10.27 6.34 -1.15
C THR A 58 9.36 7.55 -1.36
N LYS A 59 9.88 8.74 -1.06
CA LYS A 59 9.12 10.00 -1.23
C LYS A 59 8.89 10.34 -2.70
N GLU A 60 9.83 10.01 -3.58
CA GLU A 60 9.73 10.25 -5.03
C GLU A 60 8.63 9.38 -5.64
N GLN A 61 8.54 8.11 -5.20
CA GLN A 61 7.44 7.23 -5.59
C GLN A 61 6.08 7.75 -5.10
N LEU A 62 6.03 8.29 -3.88
CA LEU A 62 4.83 8.88 -3.31
C LEU A 62 4.38 10.11 -4.12
N ASP A 63 5.29 11.04 -4.39
CA ASP A 63 5.01 12.26 -5.15
C ASP A 63 4.53 11.94 -6.57
N LYS A 64 5.21 11.01 -7.25
CA LYS A 64 4.81 10.58 -8.58
C LYS A 64 3.42 9.94 -8.60
N ALA A 65 3.05 9.21 -7.55
CA ALA A 65 1.78 8.48 -7.50
C ALA A 65 0.59 9.40 -7.21
N ILE A 66 0.71 10.27 -6.20
CA ILE A 66 -0.43 11.05 -5.69
C ILE A 66 -0.14 12.53 -5.51
N GLY A 67 1.07 13.03 -5.77
CA GLY A 67 1.43 14.43 -5.55
C GLY A 67 0.53 15.41 -6.32
N HIS A 68 0.13 15.07 -7.55
CA HIS A 68 -0.81 15.87 -8.35
C HIS A 68 -2.25 15.89 -7.80
N LYS A 69 -2.56 15.07 -6.78
CA LYS A 69 -3.86 15.02 -6.10
C LYS A 69 -3.82 15.69 -4.72
N LEU A 70 -2.66 16.20 -4.31
CA LEU A 70 -2.43 16.78 -3.00
C LEU A 70 -2.11 18.27 -3.13
N SER A 71 -2.59 19.05 -2.16
CA SER A 71 -2.27 20.45 -1.93
C SER A 71 -1.82 20.65 -0.47
N SER A 72 -1.25 21.81 -0.15
CA SER A 72 -0.85 22.17 1.21
C SER A 72 -2.02 22.23 2.21
N GLU A 73 -3.26 22.32 1.71
CA GLU A 73 -4.48 22.31 2.53
C GLU A 73 -4.88 20.90 2.98
N ASN A 74 -4.33 19.85 2.36
CA ASN A 74 -4.64 18.49 2.76
C ASN A 74 -3.89 18.10 4.05
N ILE A 75 -4.58 17.36 4.90
CA ILE A 75 -4.02 16.76 6.11
C ILE A 75 -3.76 15.27 5.87
N LEU A 76 -2.50 14.86 5.96
CA LEU A 76 -2.11 13.47 5.76
C LEU A 76 -2.31 12.65 7.04
N CYS A 77 -3.09 11.57 6.94
CA CYS A 77 -3.19 10.58 8.01
C CYS A 77 -2.47 9.30 7.57
N THR A 78 -1.34 8.96 8.19
CA THR A 78 -0.48 7.86 7.73
C THR A 78 -0.09 6.92 8.86
N ASP A 79 0.46 5.75 8.50
CA ASP A 79 1.25 4.98 9.45
C ASP A 79 2.56 5.74 9.80
N SER A 80 3.32 5.22 10.76
CA SER A 80 4.55 5.86 11.23
C SER A 80 5.77 5.64 10.32
N TRP A 81 5.59 5.35 9.04
CA TRP A 81 6.71 5.27 8.10
C TRP A 81 7.33 6.66 7.85
N ARG A 82 8.67 6.74 7.89
CA ARG A 82 9.41 8.02 7.83
C ARG A 82 9.19 8.78 6.51
N ALA A 83 9.01 8.08 5.39
CA ALA A 83 8.88 8.73 4.09
C ALA A 83 7.68 9.69 4.03
N PHE A 84 6.56 9.36 4.70
CA PHE A 84 5.40 10.25 4.76
C PHE A 84 5.68 11.52 5.54
N LYS A 85 6.39 11.42 6.67
CA LYS A 85 6.75 12.59 7.48
C LYS A 85 7.68 13.53 6.73
N THR A 86 8.70 12.99 6.05
CA THR A 86 9.61 13.78 5.22
C THR A 86 8.87 14.42 4.05
N TYR A 87 8.00 13.68 3.37
CA TYR A 87 7.19 14.18 2.27
C TYR A 87 6.29 15.35 2.69
N ALA A 88 5.57 15.20 3.80
CA ALA A 88 4.68 16.24 4.33
C ALA A 88 5.47 17.52 4.68
N ALA A 89 6.62 17.37 5.34
CA ALA A 89 7.48 18.50 5.68
C ALA A 89 7.99 19.25 4.44
N GLU A 90 8.41 18.53 3.40
CA GLU A 90 8.88 19.13 2.13
C GLU A 90 7.76 19.86 1.36
N LYS A 91 6.50 19.41 1.52
CA LYS A 91 5.34 20.01 0.84
C LYS A 91 4.56 21.01 1.71
N GLY A 92 5.00 21.26 2.94
CA GLY A 92 4.31 22.15 3.87
C GLY A 92 2.92 21.66 4.28
N MET A 93 2.74 20.34 4.41
CA MET A 93 1.45 19.72 4.74
C MET A 93 1.42 19.26 6.20
N ASP A 94 0.25 19.36 6.82
CA ASP A 94 -0.01 18.77 8.12
C ASP A 94 -0.08 17.25 8.06
N ILE A 95 0.46 16.59 9.10
CA ILE A 95 0.49 15.12 9.17
C ILE A 95 0.17 14.57 10.57
N TYR A 96 -0.73 13.60 10.61
CA TYR A 96 -1.02 12.76 11.76
C TYR A 96 -0.54 11.33 11.50
N GLN A 97 0.51 10.92 12.22
CA GLN A 97 1.05 9.56 12.14
C GLN A 97 0.51 8.67 13.27
N PHE A 98 0.12 7.45 12.91
CA PHE A 98 -0.38 6.43 13.84
C PHE A 98 0.52 5.20 13.84
N LYS A 99 1.07 4.85 15.01
CA LYS A 99 1.91 3.66 15.16
C LYS A 99 1.06 2.40 15.23
N SER A 100 1.56 1.30 14.69
CA SER A 100 0.89 0.00 14.72
C SER A 100 0.73 -0.57 16.13
N ASP A 101 1.67 -0.27 17.02
CA ASP A 101 1.72 -0.66 18.44
C ASP A 101 1.19 0.44 19.38
N GLY A 102 0.75 1.58 18.81
CA GLY A 102 0.23 2.69 19.58
C GLY A 102 -1.12 2.37 20.23
N LYS A 103 -1.29 2.81 21.48
CA LYS A 103 -2.61 2.85 22.16
C LYS A 103 -3.55 3.87 21.51
N VAL A 104 -2.99 4.93 20.93
CA VAL A 104 -3.75 6.00 20.25
C VAL A 104 -4.01 5.62 18.79
N ARG A 105 -5.29 5.37 18.46
CA ARG A 105 -5.75 5.00 17.11
C ARG A 105 -6.51 6.11 16.38
N THR A 106 -6.85 7.17 17.09
CA THR A 106 -7.59 8.34 16.61
C THR A 106 -7.04 9.58 17.31
N LYS A 107 -7.09 10.73 16.63
CA LYS A 107 -6.78 12.04 17.19
C LYS A 107 -7.90 12.99 16.75
N GLY A 108 -8.93 13.14 17.58
CA GLY A 108 -10.17 13.80 17.17
C GLY A 108 -10.77 13.11 15.94
N LEU A 109 -10.98 13.87 14.87
CA LEU A 109 -11.52 13.40 13.59
C LEU A 109 -10.48 12.67 12.72
N TYR A 110 -9.19 12.72 13.07
CA TYR A 110 -8.11 12.15 12.27
C TYR A 110 -7.84 10.69 12.64
N HIS A 111 -7.84 9.80 11.65
CA HIS A 111 -7.55 8.38 11.84
C HIS A 111 -7.17 7.67 10.53
N ILE A 112 -6.48 6.53 10.64
CA ILE A 112 -6.11 5.67 9.48
C ILE A 112 -7.03 4.45 9.32
N GLN A 113 -8.17 4.40 10.01
CA GLN A 113 -9.04 3.22 10.00
C GLN A 113 -9.66 2.95 8.63
N ASN A 114 -10.01 4.00 7.86
CA ASN A 114 -10.57 3.85 6.52
C ASN A 114 -9.63 3.08 5.57
N VAL A 115 -8.35 3.47 5.54
CA VAL A 115 -7.34 2.80 4.72
C VAL A 115 -6.98 1.42 5.27
N ASN A 116 -6.95 1.25 6.60
CA ASN A 116 -6.69 -0.06 7.22
C ASN A 116 -7.81 -1.07 6.95
N ASN A 117 -9.07 -0.64 6.97
CA ASN A 117 -10.21 -1.47 6.61
C ASN A 117 -10.14 -1.87 5.14
N TYR A 118 -9.82 -0.93 4.25
CA TYR A 118 -9.59 -1.23 2.84
C TYR A 118 -8.45 -2.24 2.64
N HIS A 119 -7.30 -2.04 3.30
CA HIS A 119 -6.18 -2.99 3.28
C HIS A 119 -6.63 -4.40 3.70
N ARG A 120 -7.44 -4.51 4.76
CA ARG A 120 -7.95 -5.79 5.24
C ARG A 120 -8.83 -6.47 4.19
N ARG A 121 -9.79 -5.75 3.61
CA ARG A 121 -10.69 -6.27 2.57
C ARG A 121 -9.92 -6.73 1.34
N LEU A 122 -8.96 -5.92 0.88
CA LEU A 122 -8.12 -6.25 -0.27
C LEU A 122 -7.27 -7.50 -0.02
N LYS A 123 -6.64 -7.62 1.16
CA LYS A 123 -5.89 -8.83 1.54
C LYS A 123 -6.78 -10.06 1.57
N ALA A 124 -7.95 -9.96 2.20
CA ALA A 124 -8.91 -11.06 2.29
C ALA A 124 -9.36 -11.51 0.89
N TRP A 125 -9.63 -10.56 0.00
CA TRP A 125 -10.00 -10.87 -1.38
C TRP A 125 -8.87 -11.59 -2.13
N ILE A 126 -7.63 -11.08 -2.06
CA ILE A 126 -6.45 -11.73 -2.69
C ILE A 126 -6.18 -13.12 -2.12
N GLN A 127 -6.43 -13.32 -0.82
CA GLN A 127 -6.22 -14.59 -0.15
C GLN A 127 -7.11 -15.71 -0.71
N ARG A 128 -8.33 -15.41 -1.17
CA ARG A 128 -9.22 -16.39 -1.84
C ARG A 128 -8.56 -17.06 -3.04
N PHE A 129 -7.63 -16.35 -3.70
CA PHE A 129 -6.89 -16.86 -4.83
C PHE A 129 -5.56 -17.53 -4.43
N ASN A 130 -5.24 -17.65 -3.14
CA ASN A 130 -3.89 -18.05 -2.67
C ASN A 130 -2.79 -17.11 -3.21
N GLY A 131 -3.10 -15.81 -3.29
CA GLY A 131 -2.24 -14.83 -3.94
C GLY A 131 -2.51 -14.70 -5.44
N VAL A 132 -2.08 -13.55 -5.98
CA VAL A 132 -2.19 -13.20 -7.40
C VAL A 132 -0.80 -12.95 -7.99
N ALA A 133 -0.67 -12.96 -9.31
CA ALA A 133 0.57 -12.53 -9.94
C ALA A 133 0.70 -11.00 -9.85
N THR A 134 1.91 -10.49 -9.61
CA THR A 134 2.21 -9.06 -9.47
C THR A 134 1.72 -8.27 -10.67
N LYS A 135 1.81 -8.83 -11.89
CA LYS A 135 1.34 -8.18 -13.12
C LYS A 135 -0.13 -7.76 -13.08
N TYR A 136 -0.96 -8.45 -12.28
CA TYR A 136 -2.38 -8.10 -12.11
C TYR A 136 -2.60 -7.03 -11.05
N LEU A 137 -1.67 -6.83 -10.12
CA LEU A 137 -1.73 -5.73 -9.15
C LEU A 137 -1.55 -4.36 -9.83
N ASN A 138 -0.83 -4.33 -10.96
CA ASN A 138 -0.63 -3.11 -11.76
C ASN A 138 -1.89 -2.64 -12.51
N ASN A 139 -3.02 -3.36 -12.40
CA ASN A 139 -4.30 -2.91 -12.93
C ASN A 139 -5.24 -2.49 -11.78
N PRO A 140 -5.15 -1.24 -11.30
CA PRO A 140 -5.87 -0.79 -10.12
C PRO A 140 -7.40 -0.76 -10.31
N SER A 141 -7.89 -0.66 -11.54
CA SER A 141 -9.32 -0.70 -11.86
C SER A 141 -10.00 -1.98 -11.35
N ILE A 142 -9.29 -3.12 -11.34
CA ILE A 142 -9.83 -4.40 -10.85
C ILE A 142 -10.20 -4.32 -9.36
N PHE A 143 -9.50 -3.50 -8.58
CA PHE A 143 -9.67 -3.47 -7.13
C PHE A 143 -10.65 -2.40 -6.65
N SER A 144 -10.78 -1.28 -7.38
CA SER A 144 -11.75 -0.23 -7.03
C SER A 144 -13.19 -0.73 -7.13
N TYR A 145 -13.55 -1.45 -8.20
CA TYR A 145 -14.92 -1.93 -8.40
C TYR A 145 -15.35 -3.06 -7.46
N ILE A 146 -14.40 -3.77 -6.84
CA ILE A 146 -14.70 -4.97 -6.04
C ILE A 146 -14.80 -4.64 -4.54
N LEU A 147 -14.10 -3.59 -4.10
CA LEU A 147 -13.88 -3.32 -2.67
C LEU A 147 -14.58 -2.06 -2.17
N ASP A 148 -15.37 -1.41 -3.01
CA ASP A 148 -16.15 -0.22 -2.64
C ASP A 148 -17.67 -0.45 -2.66
N TRP A 149 -18.14 -1.70 -2.84
CA TRP A 149 -19.49 -2.16 -2.46
C TRP A 149 -19.60 -2.45 -0.96
#